data_AF-A0A916BQ69-F1
#
_entry.id   AF-A0A916BQ69-F1
#
_cell.length_a   1.000
_cell.length_b   1.000
_cell.length_c   1.000
_cell.angle_alpha   90.00
_cell.angle_beta   90.00
_cell.angle_gamma   90.00
#
_symmetry.space_group_name_H-M   'P 1'
#
loop_
_entity.id
_entity.type
_entity.pdbx_description
1 polymer ?
#
loop_
_entity_poly.entity_id
_entity_poly.type
_entity_poly.pdbx_seq_one_letter_code
_entity_poly.pdbx_strand_id
1 'polypeptide(L)' 'MVLEFDHIHGRKSKAVSVMVSEGRTFEAIQAEIDKCQVLCANCHRRKTMKEMGWFKSKR' A
#
# COMPACT_ATOMS: atom_id res chain seq x y z
N MET A 1 4.43 -2.17 -12.16
CA MET A 1 3.02 -1.89 -11.82
C MET A 1 2.77 -0.41 -11.98
N VAL A 2 1.62 -0.02 -12.54
CA VAL A 2 1.26 1.40 -12.76
C VAL A 2 0.49 1.95 -11.56
N LEU A 3 -0.41 1.15 -10.98
CA LEU A 3 -1.21 1.46 -9.80
C LEU A 3 -0.83 0.56 -8.61
N GLU A 4 -0.86 1.12 -7.41
CA GLU A 4 -0.52 0.45 -6.15
C GLU A 4 -1.55 0.81 -5.05
N PHE A 5 -1.79 -0.15 -4.14
CA PHE A 5 -2.64 0.04 -2.96
C PHE A 5 -1.83 0.70 -1.84
N ASP A 6 -2.18 1.95 -1.53
CA ASP A 6 -1.59 2.74 -0.45
C ASP A 6 -2.51 2.73 0.76
N HIS A 7 -2.04 2.21 1.88
CA HIS A 7 -2.83 2.16 3.12
C HIS A 7 -3.05 3.57 3.68
N ILE A 8 -4.32 3.94 3.90
CA ILE A 8 -4.71 5.28 4.40
C ILE A 8 -5.23 5.27 5.85
N HIS A 9 -5.85 4.19 6.30
CA HIS A 9 -6.39 4.10 7.65
C HIS A 9 -6.46 2.66 8.17
N GLY A 10 -6.56 2.54 9.50
CA GLY A 10 -6.59 1.26 10.17
C GLY A 10 -5.24 0.55 10.21
N ARG A 11 -5.20 -0.60 10.88
CA ARG A 11 -3.99 -1.42 10.95
C ARG A 11 -3.88 -2.28 9.68
N LYS A 12 -2.80 -2.07 8.92
CA LYS A 12 -2.42 -2.94 7.80
C LYS A 12 -2.30 -4.38 8.30
N SER A 13 -3.05 -5.29 7.70
CA SER A 13 -2.93 -6.72 8.02
C SER A 13 -1.77 -7.31 7.22
N LYS A 14 -1.86 -7.26 5.90
CA LYS A 14 -0.85 -7.71 4.93
C LYS A 14 -1.00 -6.92 3.63
N ALA A 15 -0.04 -7.06 2.72
CA ALA A 15 -0.24 -6.56 1.36
C ALA A 15 -1.35 -7.36 0.66
N VAL A 16 -2.21 -6.68 -0.11
CA VAL A 16 -3.30 -7.31 -0.88
C VAL A 16 -2.77 -8.44 -1.78
N SER A 17 -1.61 -8.23 -2.42
CA SER A 17 -0.94 -9.26 -3.25
C SER A 17 -0.60 -10.53 -2.46
N VAL A 18 -0.16 -10.39 -1.21
CA VAL A 18 0.13 -11.52 -0.32
C VAL A 18 -1.16 -12.23 0.07
N MET A 19 -2.24 -11.50 0.35
CA MET A 19 -3.53 -12.10 0.68
C MET A 19 -4.11 -12.92 -0.48
N VAL A 20 -3.96 -12.43 -1.71
CA VAL A 20 -4.33 -13.15 -2.94
C VAL A 20 -3.50 -14.43 -3.07
N SER A 21 -2.16 -14.35 -2.93
CA SER A 21 -1.28 -15.53 -3.01
C SER A 21 -1.52 -16.55 -1.91
N GLU A 22 -1.98 -16.12 -0.73
CA GLU A 22 -2.37 -17.00 0.40
C GLU A 22 -3.76 -17.65 0.20
N GLY A 23 -4.50 -17.31 -0.86
CA GLY A 23 -5.85 -17.83 -1.07
C GLY A 23 -6.87 -17.35 -0.03
N ARG A 24 -6.70 -16.14 0.50
CA ARG A 24 -7.68 -15.53 1.43
C ARG A 24 -9.04 -15.39 0.75
N THR A 25 -10.10 -15.37 1.55
CA THR A 25 -11.45 -15.15 1.02
C THR A 25 -11.57 -13.77 0.38
N PHE A 26 -12.47 -13.67 -0.59
CA PHE A 26 -12.71 -12.42 -1.30
C PHE A 26 -13.13 -11.29 -0.35
N GLU A 27 -13.94 -11.59 0.66
CA GLU A 27 -14.40 -10.64 1.66
C GLU A 27 -13.23 -10.10 2.50
N ALA A 28 -12.27 -10.96 2.87
CA ALA A 28 -11.09 -10.54 3.61
C ALA A 28 -10.17 -9.65 2.76
N ILE A 29 -10.03 -9.97 1.47
CA ILE A 29 -9.26 -9.18 0.51
C ILE A 29 -9.95 -7.82 0.29
N GLN A 30 -11.27 -7.81 0.08
CA GLN A 30 -12.05 -6.59 -0.10
C GLN A 30 -11.97 -5.69 1.12
N ALA A 31 -12.12 -6.24 2.33
CA ALA A 31 -11.99 -5.48 3.57
C ALA A 31 -10.58 -4.86 3.75
N GLU A 32 -9.53 -5.45 3.18
CA GLU A 32 -8.20 -4.85 3.18
C GLU A 32 -8.05 -3.79 2.09
N ILE A 33 -8.65 -4.00 0.91
CA ILE A 33 -8.70 -3.02 -0.18
C ILE A 33 -9.45 -1.76 0.27
N ASP A 34 -10.53 -1.89 1.02
CA ASP A 34 -11.33 -0.76 1.53
C ASP A 34 -10.55 0.15 2.50
N LYS A 35 -9.41 -0.33 3.05
CA LYS A 35 -8.48 0.46 3.87
C LYS A 35 -7.40 1.17 3.05
N CYS A 36 -7.37 0.92 1.75
CA CYS A 36 -6.37 1.43 0.83
C CYS A 36 -6.99 2.45 -0.12
N GLN A 37 -6.22 3.46 -0.48
CA GLN A 37 -6.46 4.24 -1.68
C GLN A 37 -5.61 3.69 -2.83
N VAL A 38 -6.02 3.93 -4.07
CA VAL A 38 -5.24 3.56 -5.25
C VAL A 38 -4.43 4.77 -5.70
N LEU A 39 -3.11 4.64 -5.68
CA LEU A 39 -2.18 5.65 -6.18
C LEU A 39 -1.38 5.09 -7.36
N CYS A 40 -0.86 5.96 -8.22
CA CYS A 40 0.17 5.52 -9.15
C CYS A 40 1.48 5.22 -8.41
N ALA A 41 2.30 4.33 -8.96
CA ALA A 41 3.56 3.91 -8.35
C ALA A 41 4.50 5.09 -8.01
N ASN A 42 4.47 6.16 -8.81
CA ASN A 42 5.28 7.36 -8.56
C ASN A 42 4.76 8.16 -7.36
N CYS A 43 3.44 8.36 -7.27
CA CYS A 43 2.81 9.07 -6.15
C CYS A 43 2.96 8.28 -4.85
N HIS A 44 2.77 6.96 -4.92
CA HIS A 44 2.97 6.06 -3.77
C HIS A 44 4.40 6.13 -3.25
N ARG A 45 5.43 5.98 -4.11
CA ARG A 45 6.84 6.11 -3.70
C ARG A 45 7.14 7.47 -3.07
N ARG A 46 6.65 8.58 -3.65
CA ARG A 46 6.86 9.92 -3.08
C ARG A 46 6.22 10.07 -1.70
N LYS A 47 5.02 9.50 -1.49
CA LYS A 47 4.35 9.49 -0.19
C LYS A 47 5.14 8.66 0.83
N THR A 48 5.51 7.43 0.48
CA THR A 48 6.33 6.56 1.32
C THR A 48 7.67 7.22 1.69
N MET A 49 8.34 7.87 0.74
CA MET A 49 9.60 8.59 1.01
C MET A 49 9.42 9.72 2.03
N LYS A 50 8.31 10.46 1.95
CA LYS A 50 7.98 11.51 2.93
C LYS A 50 7.66 10.91 4.30
N GLU A 51 6.86 9.86 4.34
CA GLU A 51 6.43 9.19 5.58
C GLU A 51 7.60 8.50 6.31
N MET A 52 8.48 7.83 5.57
CA MET A 52 9.64 7.12 6.12
C MET A 52 10.84 8.06 6.41
N GLY A 53 10.72 9.36 6.14
CA GLY A 53 11.79 10.32 6.38
C GLY A 53 13.07 10.01 5.58
N TRP A 54 12.96 9.35 4.43
CA TRP A 54 14.09 9.00 3.57
C TRP A 54 14.61 10.24 2.82
N PHE A 55 15.14 11.20 3.57
CA PHE A 55 16.03 12.24 3.06
C PHE A 55 17.48 11.79 3.25
N LYS A 56 17.96 10.89 2.39
CA LYS A 56 19.41 10.75 2.15
C LYS A 56 19.73 11.35 0.79
N SER A 57 19.98 12.66 0.78
CA SER A 57 20.92 13.28 -0.14
C SER A 57 21.21 14.68 0.38
N LYS A 58 22.33 14.76 1.09
CA LYS A 58 23.04 15.98 1.40
C LYS A 58 23.36 16.68 0.07
N ARG A 59 22.92 17.91 -0.12
CA ARG A 59 23.59 18.86 -0.99
C ARG A 59 23.59 20.22 -0.33
#